data_AF-A0A933A9G8-F1
#
_entry.id   AF-A0A933A9G8-F1
#
_cell.length_a   1.000
_cell.length_b   1.000
_cell.length_c   1.000
_cell.angle_alpha   90.00
_cell.angle_beta   90.00
_cell.angle_gamma   90.00
#
_symmetry.space_group_name_H-M   'P 1'
#
loop_
_entity.id
_entity.type
_entity.pdbx_description
1 polymer ?
#
loop_
_entity_poly.entity_id
_entity_poly.type
_entity_poly.pdbx_seq_one_letter_code
_entity_poly.pdbx_strand_id
1 'polypeptide(L)'
;MVLLHDRGLDRREEIFNFYTNLAKDKKIIYRTATLDVTQYPFGGAFRAQAHRNLVDARPLTAIISDQIVDTLGLVGPRRDIFKDYGVLVTDNNGLDETQLGVIKSILGSVPREMYDLTIITVGDFLETKGLGSRGRAGINIFGLRVSSAEENGFPNDVKPFYSDVFSLVAVHELNHRVKASYIDANPMLKGREEDLLRQAGLDDQNYLRSNTPGNGAFFQNAPQEFFASIANQYFASSEHTLLLGLERFNQGKVEPLNQFLFFADVYSRGGSSTLFYTLDTSGKLTRKEIQIERDNLRRIIGLDSGTNLYQFQLDAKGNVTAASTLPR
;
A
#
# COMPACT_ATOMS: atom_id res chain seq x y z
N MET A 1 -46.59 -12.99 2.45
CA MET A 1 -45.17 -12.96 2.05
C MET A 1 -44.79 -11.52 1.81
N VAL A 2 -44.35 -10.81 2.85
CA VAL A 2 -43.90 -9.42 2.74
C VAL A 2 -42.46 -9.47 2.27
N LEU A 3 -42.22 -9.14 1.00
CA LEU A 3 -40.88 -8.83 0.51
C LEU A 3 -40.41 -7.60 1.29
N LEU A 4 -39.56 -7.81 2.29
CA LEU A 4 -38.77 -6.75 2.87
C LEU A 4 -37.88 -6.22 1.75
N HIS A 5 -38.33 -5.17 1.06
CA HIS A 5 -37.45 -4.34 0.24
C HIS A 5 -36.30 -3.90 1.14
N ASP A 6 -35.09 -4.32 0.78
CA ASP A 6 -33.89 -3.95 1.48
C ASP A 6 -33.65 -2.45 1.27
N ARG A 7 -34.21 -1.62 2.18
CA ARG A 7 -34.16 -0.15 2.12
C ARG A 7 -32.72 0.39 1.99
N GLY A 8 -31.71 -0.43 2.29
CA GLY A 8 -30.30 -0.09 2.07
C GLY A 8 -29.88 -0.10 0.60
N LEU A 9 -30.44 -0.98 -0.23
CA LEU A 9 -30.16 -1.03 -1.67
C LEU A 9 -30.80 0.15 -2.40
N ASP A 10 -32.04 0.49 -2.06
CA ASP A 10 -32.77 1.62 -2.67
C ASP A 10 -32.01 2.95 -2.43
N ARG A 11 -31.48 3.17 -1.22
CA ARG A 11 -30.68 4.35 -0.89
C ARG A 11 -29.33 4.40 -1.61
N ARG A 12 -28.67 3.26 -1.81
CA ARG A 12 -27.39 3.20 -2.54
C ARG A 12 -27.57 3.54 -4.01
N GLU A 13 -28.66 3.08 -4.61
CA GLU A 13 -29.03 3.43 -5.97
C GLU A 13 -29.37 4.92 -6.10
N GLU A 14 -30.10 5.49 -5.15
CA GLU A 14 -30.37 6.94 -5.09
C GLU A 14 -29.08 7.76 -5.00
N ILE A 15 -28.13 7.37 -4.14
CA ILE A 15 -26.83 8.04 -4.00
C ILE A 15 -26.04 7.96 -5.31
N PHE A 16 -25.97 6.78 -5.93
CA PHE A 16 -25.28 6.59 -7.20
C PHE A 16 -25.87 7.51 -8.28
N ASN A 17 -27.20 7.48 -8.44
CA ASN A 17 -27.91 8.30 -9.42
C ASN A 17 -27.75 9.80 -9.15
N PHE A 18 -27.77 10.22 -7.88
CA PHE A 18 -27.52 11.60 -7.50
C PHE A 18 -26.14 12.07 -7.98
N TYR A 19 -25.07 11.33 -7.67
CA TYR A 19 -23.71 11.74 -8.07
C TYR A 19 -23.47 11.60 -9.56
N THR A 20 -24.11 10.63 -10.24
CA THR A 20 -24.10 10.55 -11.70
C THR A 20 -24.72 11.78 -12.34
N ASN A 21 -25.89 12.22 -11.86
CA ASN A 21 -26.57 13.41 -12.37
C ASN A 21 -25.77 14.68 -12.04
N LEU A 22 -25.24 14.79 -10.83
CA LEU A 22 -24.38 15.90 -10.42
C LEU A 22 -23.15 16.05 -11.35
N ALA A 23 -22.50 14.94 -11.70
CA ALA A 23 -21.36 14.95 -12.62
C ALA A 23 -21.74 15.32 -14.06
N LYS A 24 -22.94 14.91 -14.52
CA LYS A 24 -23.47 15.27 -15.84
C LYS A 24 -23.87 16.74 -15.93
N ASP A 25 -24.48 17.30 -14.88
CA ASP A 25 -25.00 18.67 -14.84
C ASP A 25 -23.89 19.69 -14.58
N LYS A 26 -22.94 19.35 -13.69
CA LYS A 26 -21.87 20.24 -13.24
C LYS A 26 -20.50 19.73 -13.70
N LYS A 27 -20.37 19.51 -15.02
CA LYS A 27 -19.19 18.88 -15.67
C LYS A 27 -17.86 19.52 -15.29
N ILE A 28 -17.80 20.85 -15.22
CA ILE A 28 -16.59 21.60 -14.87
C ILE A 28 -16.08 21.17 -13.48
N ILE A 29 -16.98 20.99 -12.52
CA ILE A 29 -16.61 20.68 -11.13
C ILE A 29 -16.39 19.20 -10.92
N TYR A 30 -17.17 18.31 -11.52
CA TYR A 30 -17.18 16.90 -11.11
C TYR A 30 -16.69 15.90 -12.17
N ARG A 31 -16.23 16.35 -13.34
CA ARG A 31 -15.56 15.50 -14.35
C ARG A 31 -14.06 15.77 -14.39
N THR A 32 -13.42 15.48 -15.51
CA THR A 32 -11.97 15.55 -15.75
C THR A 32 -11.46 16.94 -16.15
N ALA A 33 -12.23 18.01 -15.97
CA ALA A 33 -11.69 19.37 -16.17
C ALA A 33 -10.74 19.75 -15.03
N THR A 34 -9.61 20.38 -15.32
CA THR A 34 -8.73 20.94 -14.28
C THR A 34 -9.42 22.11 -13.60
N LEU A 35 -9.52 22.07 -12.27
CA LEU A 35 -10.05 23.19 -11.48
C LEU A 35 -8.96 24.18 -11.16
N ASP A 36 -9.27 25.45 -11.35
CA ASP A 36 -8.55 26.53 -10.68
C ASP A 36 -8.94 26.52 -9.20
N VAL A 37 -8.06 25.97 -8.37
CA VAL A 37 -8.25 25.89 -6.91
C VAL A 37 -8.15 27.25 -6.22
N THR A 38 -7.64 28.29 -6.89
CA THR A 38 -7.68 29.66 -6.39
C THR A 38 -9.09 30.23 -6.53
N GLN A 39 -9.72 30.00 -7.68
CA GLN A 39 -11.10 30.42 -7.94
C GLN A 39 -12.12 29.56 -7.16
N TYR A 40 -11.86 28.26 -7.02
CA TYR A 40 -12.73 27.31 -6.33
C TYR A 40 -11.98 26.64 -5.16
N PRO A 41 -11.73 27.35 -4.05
CA PRO A 41 -10.89 26.89 -2.94
C PRO A 41 -11.43 25.67 -2.17
N PHE A 42 -12.63 25.19 -2.49
CA PHE A 42 -13.21 23.95 -1.96
C PHE A 42 -13.61 22.97 -3.07
N GLY A 43 -13.44 23.36 -4.34
CA GLY A 43 -13.91 22.59 -5.49
C GLY A 43 -13.22 21.23 -5.61
N GLY A 44 -11.91 21.18 -5.34
CA GLY A 44 -11.15 19.92 -5.34
C GLY A 44 -11.62 18.95 -4.24
N ALA A 45 -11.80 19.44 -3.01
CA ALA A 45 -12.33 18.64 -1.91
C ALA A 45 -13.75 18.11 -2.19
N PHE A 46 -14.67 18.94 -2.70
CA PHE A 46 -16.01 18.50 -3.06
C PHE A 46 -16.01 17.49 -4.20
N ARG A 47 -15.16 17.70 -5.22
CA ARG A 47 -14.96 16.73 -6.31
C ARG A 47 -14.51 15.39 -5.74
N ALA A 48 -13.48 15.38 -4.90
CA ALA A 48 -12.95 14.14 -4.31
C ALA A 48 -14.01 13.38 -3.51
N GLN A 49 -14.80 14.09 -2.70
CA GLN A 49 -15.87 13.47 -1.94
C GLN A 49 -17.00 12.93 -2.85
N ALA A 50 -17.39 13.67 -3.88
CA ALA A 50 -18.42 13.24 -4.82
C ALA A 50 -17.97 12.01 -5.63
N HIS A 51 -16.73 12.02 -6.11
CA HIS A 51 -16.09 10.89 -6.79
C HIS A 51 -16.08 9.64 -5.92
N ARG A 52 -15.64 9.79 -4.67
CA ARG A 52 -15.64 8.71 -3.68
C ARG A 52 -17.04 8.16 -3.43
N ASN A 53 -18.03 9.03 -3.21
CA ASN A 53 -19.40 8.61 -2.97
C ASN A 53 -20.00 7.89 -4.18
N LEU A 54 -19.68 8.31 -5.40
CA LEU A 54 -20.11 7.64 -6.62
C LEU A 54 -19.55 6.20 -6.69
N VAL A 55 -18.25 6.04 -6.43
CA VAL A 55 -17.58 4.72 -6.46
C VAL A 55 -18.06 3.81 -5.33
N ASP A 56 -18.19 4.34 -4.11
CA ASP A 56 -18.56 3.55 -2.93
C ASP A 56 -20.07 3.21 -2.88
N ALA A 57 -20.91 3.90 -3.65
CA ALA A 57 -22.36 3.70 -3.64
C ALA A 57 -22.77 2.29 -4.11
N ARG A 58 -22.04 1.70 -5.08
CA ARG A 58 -22.40 0.40 -5.67
C ARG A 58 -21.19 -0.53 -5.79
N PRO A 59 -21.39 -1.86 -5.68
CA PRO A 59 -20.34 -2.81 -6.02
C PRO A 59 -19.85 -2.61 -7.47
N LEU A 60 -18.53 -2.62 -7.66
CA LEU A 60 -17.92 -2.48 -8.98
C LEU A 60 -18.10 -3.76 -9.80
N THR A 61 -19.12 -3.78 -10.65
CA THR A 61 -19.24 -4.73 -11.76
C THR A 61 -18.69 -4.11 -13.04
N ALA A 62 -18.52 -4.89 -14.12
CA ALA A 62 -18.10 -4.35 -15.41
C ALA A 62 -19.02 -3.21 -15.89
N ILE A 63 -20.34 -3.38 -15.75
CA ILE A 63 -21.35 -2.38 -16.13
C ILE A 63 -21.24 -1.12 -15.28
N ILE A 64 -21.15 -1.25 -13.95
CA ILE A 64 -21.02 -0.08 -13.06
C ILE A 64 -19.70 0.66 -13.31
N SER A 65 -18.62 -0.10 -13.55
CA SER A 65 -17.31 0.46 -13.91
C SER A 65 -17.39 1.30 -15.19
N ASP A 66 -18.01 0.79 -16.25
CA ASP A 66 -18.20 1.55 -17.51
C ASP A 66 -19.07 2.80 -17.29
N GLN A 67 -20.16 2.68 -16.53
CA GLN A 67 -21.01 3.83 -16.18
C GLN A 67 -20.23 4.92 -15.43
N ILE A 68 -19.35 4.56 -14.49
CA ILE A 68 -18.52 5.53 -13.77
C ILE A 68 -17.50 6.18 -14.70
N VAL A 69 -16.82 5.39 -15.55
CA VAL A 69 -15.88 5.90 -16.57
C VAL A 69 -16.56 6.94 -17.44
N ASP A 70 -17.73 6.62 -17.98
CA ASP A 70 -18.50 7.52 -18.85
C ASP A 70 -19.00 8.75 -18.09
N THR A 71 -19.51 8.55 -16.87
CA THR A 71 -20.03 9.62 -16.01
C THR A 71 -18.94 10.65 -15.69
N LEU A 72 -17.76 10.18 -15.28
CA LEU A 72 -16.65 11.05 -14.91
C LEU A 72 -15.86 11.53 -16.15
N GLY A 73 -15.99 10.85 -17.29
CA GLY A 73 -15.21 11.14 -18.50
C GLY A 73 -13.74 10.77 -18.35
N LEU A 74 -13.48 9.62 -17.73
CA LEU A 74 -12.11 9.12 -17.54
C LEU A 74 -11.52 8.71 -18.89
N VAL A 75 -10.29 9.13 -19.14
CA VAL A 75 -9.53 8.82 -20.36
C VAL A 75 -8.09 8.46 -20.01
N GLY A 76 -7.38 7.83 -20.97
CA GLY A 76 -5.97 7.52 -20.85
C GLY A 76 -5.62 6.70 -19.59
N PRO A 77 -4.46 6.96 -18.96
CA PRO A 77 -4.01 6.17 -17.81
C PRO A 77 -4.98 6.16 -16.62
N ARG A 78 -5.73 7.24 -16.37
CA ARG A 78 -6.73 7.29 -15.29
C ARG A 78 -7.88 6.31 -15.53
N ARG A 79 -8.34 6.19 -16.79
CA ARG A 79 -9.32 5.19 -17.19
C ARG A 79 -8.77 3.79 -16.97
N ASP A 80 -7.55 3.54 -17.42
CA ASP A 80 -6.96 2.21 -17.37
C ASP A 80 -6.74 1.75 -15.92
N ILE A 81 -6.24 2.62 -15.03
CA ILE A 81 -6.11 2.30 -13.59
C ILE A 81 -7.48 1.93 -13.00
N PHE A 82 -8.52 2.70 -13.32
CA PHE A 82 -9.86 2.42 -12.79
C PHE A 82 -10.46 1.13 -13.35
N LYS A 83 -10.29 0.86 -14.65
CA LYS A 83 -10.79 -0.37 -15.29
C LYS A 83 -10.05 -1.62 -14.79
N ASP A 84 -8.74 -1.53 -14.62
CA ASP A 84 -7.90 -2.67 -14.28
C ASP A 84 -7.97 -3.00 -12.77
N TYR A 85 -8.08 -1.98 -11.91
CA TYR A 85 -7.97 -2.16 -10.45
C TYR A 85 -9.20 -1.72 -9.65
N GLY A 86 -10.16 -1.02 -10.28
CA GLY A 86 -11.28 -0.41 -9.57
C GLY A 86 -10.89 0.78 -8.70
N VAL A 87 -9.70 1.36 -8.94
CA VAL A 87 -9.13 2.45 -8.14
C VAL A 87 -9.27 3.75 -8.91
N LEU A 88 -10.00 4.72 -8.36
CA LEU A 88 -10.15 6.04 -8.96
C LEU A 88 -9.00 6.95 -8.50
N VAL A 89 -8.35 7.64 -9.43
CA VAL A 89 -7.35 8.66 -9.09
C VAL A 89 -8.00 10.05 -9.16
N THR A 90 -8.08 10.72 -8.02
CA THR A 90 -8.60 12.09 -7.91
C THR A 90 -7.47 13.04 -7.52
N ASP A 91 -6.92 13.70 -8.54
CA ASP A 91 -5.70 14.50 -8.44
C ASP A 91 -5.83 15.87 -9.12
N ASN A 92 -7.04 16.26 -9.52
CA ASN A 92 -7.30 17.49 -10.29
C ASN A 92 -6.43 17.61 -11.56
N ASN A 93 -6.09 16.48 -12.20
CA ASN A 93 -5.17 16.40 -13.34
C ASN A 93 -3.74 16.90 -13.06
N GLY A 94 -3.30 16.96 -11.80
CA GLY A 94 -1.94 17.40 -11.47
C GLY A 94 -0.86 16.34 -11.75
N LEU A 95 -1.21 15.05 -11.68
CA LEU A 95 -0.30 13.95 -12.02
C LEU A 95 -0.11 13.83 -13.54
N ASP A 96 1.15 13.66 -13.94
CA ASP A 96 1.52 13.31 -15.31
C ASP A 96 1.38 11.80 -15.60
N GLU A 97 1.63 11.41 -16.85
CA GLU A 97 1.54 10.01 -17.29
C GLU A 97 2.56 9.11 -16.60
N THR A 98 3.75 9.63 -16.26
CA THR A 98 4.79 8.86 -15.55
C THR A 98 4.33 8.49 -14.15
N GLN A 99 3.80 9.46 -13.39
CA GLN A 99 3.24 9.23 -12.05
C GLN A 99 2.07 8.25 -12.08
N LEU A 100 1.18 8.38 -13.07
CA LEU A 100 0.06 7.44 -13.25
C LEU A 100 0.56 6.04 -13.64
N GLY A 101 1.61 5.94 -14.46
CA GLY A 101 2.27 4.67 -14.78
C GLY A 101 2.87 3.99 -13.56
N VAL A 102 3.52 4.74 -12.68
CA VAL A 102 4.03 4.26 -11.38
C VAL A 102 2.89 3.74 -10.50
N ILE A 103 1.82 4.50 -10.33
CA ILE A 103 0.63 4.06 -9.58
C ILE A 103 0.09 2.74 -10.15
N LYS A 104 -0.04 2.66 -11.48
CA LYS A 104 -0.50 1.46 -12.17
C LYS A 104 0.40 0.25 -11.89
N SER A 105 1.72 0.45 -11.92
CA SER A 105 2.73 -0.58 -11.64
C SER A 105 2.63 -1.08 -10.19
N ILE A 106 2.55 -0.16 -9.22
CA ILE A 106 2.41 -0.48 -7.80
C ILE A 106 1.14 -1.29 -7.55
N LEU A 107 -0.01 -0.86 -8.07
CA LEU A 107 -1.28 -1.57 -7.91
C LEU A 107 -1.25 -2.99 -8.51
N GLY A 108 -0.56 -3.18 -9.64
CA GLY A 108 -0.38 -4.49 -10.27
C GLY A 108 0.67 -5.38 -9.59
N SER A 109 1.56 -4.78 -8.81
CA SER A 109 2.64 -5.48 -8.09
C SER A 109 2.16 -6.17 -6.80
N VAL A 110 1.01 -5.76 -6.27
CA VAL A 110 0.37 -6.35 -5.10
C VAL A 110 -0.87 -7.14 -5.55
N PRO A 111 -1.06 -8.40 -5.13
CA PRO A 111 -2.27 -9.16 -5.46
C PRO A 111 -3.55 -8.40 -5.06
N ARG A 112 -4.51 -8.33 -5.99
CA ARG A 112 -5.70 -7.46 -5.85
C ARG A 112 -6.56 -7.80 -4.64
N GLU A 113 -6.59 -9.06 -4.23
CA GLU A 113 -7.33 -9.55 -3.08
C GLU A 113 -6.74 -9.11 -1.73
N MET A 114 -5.49 -8.61 -1.71
CA MET A 114 -4.83 -8.17 -0.49
C MET A 114 -5.16 -6.73 -0.11
N TYR A 115 -5.81 -5.95 -0.98
CA TYR A 115 -6.24 -4.60 -0.67
C TYR A 115 -7.67 -4.36 -1.13
N ASP A 116 -8.40 -3.45 -0.48
CA ASP A 116 -9.76 -3.06 -0.86
C ASP A 116 -9.84 -1.61 -1.36
N LEU A 117 -8.69 -1.02 -1.71
CA LEU A 117 -8.56 0.37 -2.18
C LEU A 117 -9.54 0.70 -3.31
N THR A 118 -10.27 1.81 -3.18
CA THR A 118 -11.20 2.30 -4.20
C THR A 118 -10.81 3.67 -4.76
N ILE A 119 -9.99 4.46 -4.04
CA ILE A 119 -9.63 5.81 -4.47
C ILE A 119 -8.27 6.27 -3.93
N ILE A 120 -7.51 6.94 -4.78
CA ILE A 120 -6.26 7.64 -4.46
C ILE A 120 -6.52 9.14 -4.63
N THR A 121 -6.29 9.91 -3.58
CA THR A 121 -6.31 11.38 -3.65
C THR A 121 -4.91 11.94 -3.64
N VAL A 122 -4.71 13.09 -4.30
CA VAL A 122 -3.46 13.86 -4.24
C VAL A 122 -3.77 15.21 -3.61
N GLY A 123 -3.62 15.30 -2.28
CA GLY A 123 -4.03 16.47 -1.50
C GLY A 123 -3.45 17.78 -2.02
N ASP A 124 -2.20 17.76 -2.47
CA ASP A 124 -1.45 18.91 -3.00
C ASP A 124 -2.13 19.58 -4.20
N PHE A 125 -2.96 18.84 -4.95
CA PHE A 125 -3.65 19.35 -6.14
C PHE A 125 -5.13 19.64 -5.90
N LEU A 126 -5.65 19.34 -4.71
CA LEU A 126 -7.07 19.44 -4.38
C LEU A 126 -7.42 20.64 -3.49
N GLU A 127 -6.44 21.33 -2.91
CA GLU A 127 -6.61 22.45 -1.96
C GLU A 127 -7.71 22.15 -0.94
N THR A 128 -7.40 21.31 0.04
CA THR A 128 -8.43 20.75 0.91
C THR A 128 -8.84 21.67 2.05
N LYS A 129 -8.07 22.72 2.41
CA LYS A 129 -8.32 23.62 3.56
C LYS A 129 -8.81 22.90 4.84
N GLY A 130 -8.31 21.68 5.10
CA GLY A 130 -8.72 20.86 6.25
C GLY A 130 -9.99 20.02 6.06
N LEU A 131 -10.62 20.06 4.88
CA LEU A 131 -11.70 19.16 4.50
C LEU A 131 -11.13 17.81 4.04
N GLY A 132 -11.09 16.84 4.94
CA GLY A 132 -10.77 15.47 4.59
C GLY A 132 -11.89 14.81 3.77
N SER A 133 -11.52 13.93 2.84
CA SER A 133 -12.49 13.02 2.22
C SER A 133 -12.72 11.81 3.10
N ARG A 134 -13.97 11.37 3.24
CA ARG A 134 -14.35 10.17 4.00
C ARG A 134 -15.01 9.15 3.09
N GLY A 135 -14.70 7.88 3.25
CA GLY A 135 -15.43 6.78 2.64
C GLY A 135 -14.79 5.46 2.98
N ARG A 136 -15.03 4.45 2.14
CA ARG A 136 -14.77 3.05 2.49
C ARG A 136 -13.27 2.74 2.59
N ALA A 137 -12.54 2.97 1.51
CA ALA A 137 -11.13 2.59 1.41
C ALA A 137 -10.40 3.52 0.45
N GLY A 138 -9.73 4.54 0.98
CA GLY A 138 -8.91 5.41 0.15
C GLY A 138 -7.64 5.85 0.84
N ILE A 139 -6.69 6.28 0.03
CA ILE A 139 -5.38 6.77 0.48
C ILE A 139 -5.12 8.16 -0.07
N ASN A 140 -4.20 8.87 0.57
CA ASN A 140 -3.73 10.16 0.09
C ASN A 140 -2.22 10.11 -0.15
N ILE A 141 -1.79 10.45 -1.36
CA ILE A 141 -0.37 10.52 -1.72
C ILE A 141 0.05 11.98 -1.98
N PHE A 142 1.36 12.20 -2.14
CA PHE A 142 1.93 13.51 -2.46
C PHE A 142 1.97 13.78 -3.96
N GLY A 143 1.94 15.06 -4.32
CA GLY A 143 2.05 15.58 -5.69
C GLY A 143 3.50 15.70 -6.19
N LEU A 144 4.44 14.97 -5.59
CA LEU A 144 5.86 14.96 -6.00
C LEU A 144 6.02 14.29 -7.37
N ARG A 145 6.84 14.89 -8.25
CA ARG A 145 7.17 14.27 -9.54
C ARG A 145 8.06 13.04 -9.30
N VAL A 146 7.91 12.01 -10.13
CA VAL A 146 8.84 10.87 -10.14
C VAL A 146 10.26 11.38 -10.43
N SER A 147 11.24 10.86 -9.70
CA SER A 147 12.66 11.24 -9.73
C SER A 147 12.98 12.66 -9.27
N SER A 148 12.01 13.40 -8.71
CA SER A 148 12.28 14.72 -8.14
C SER A 148 12.87 14.68 -6.73
N ALA A 149 12.70 13.55 -6.03
CA ALA A 149 13.26 13.32 -4.71
C ALA A 149 13.56 11.82 -4.54
N GLU A 150 14.69 11.53 -3.89
CA GLU A 150 15.12 10.17 -3.54
C GLU A 150 15.37 10.06 -2.04
N GLU A 151 15.10 8.88 -1.47
CA GLU A 151 15.31 8.58 -0.05
C GLU A 151 16.16 7.31 0.07
N ASN A 152 17.17 7.34 0.95
CA ASN A 152 17.74 6.13 1.51
C ASN A 152 16.96 5.73 2.76
N GLY A 153 16.05 4.76 2.63
CA GLY A 153 15.24 4.26 3.73
C GLY A 153 15.98 3.33 4.70
N PHE A 154 17.24 3.00 4.42
CA PHE A 154 18.02 2.02 5.19
C PHE A 154 18.99 2.69 6.19
N PRO A 155 19.15 2.11 7.38
CA PRO A 155 20.13 2.55 8.37
C PRO A 155 21.56 2.22 7.92
N ASN A 156 22.54 2.81 8.61
CA ASN A 156 23.97 2.66 8.28
C ASN A 156 24.54 1.26 8.53
N ASP A 157 23.72 0.33 9.05
CA ASP A 157 24.08 -1.09 9.21
C ASP A 157 24.38 -1.75 7.86
N VAL A 158 23.78 -1.25 6.78
CA VAL A 158 23.94 -1.74 5.41
C VAL A 158 24.29 -0.61 4.45
N LYS A 159 24.77 -0.95 3.26
CA LYS A 159 25.08 0.05 2.21
C LYS A 159 23.80 0.84 1.86
N PRO A 160 23.87 2.17 1.63
CA PRO A 160 22.70 2.92 1.22
C PRO A 160 22.02 2.35 -0.04
N PHE A 161 20.69 2.39 -0.07
CA PHE A 161 19.88 2.06 -1.24
C PHE A 161 18.82 3.14 -1.44
N TYR A 162 18.89 3.83 -2.58
CA TYR A 162 18.03 4.98 -2.87
C TYR A 162 16.86 4.59 -3.76
N SER A 163 15.68 5.10 -3.43
CA SER A 163 14.43 4.89 -4.18
C SER A 163 13.67 6.20 -4.34
N ASP A 164 12.83 6.27 -5.37
CA ASP A 164 11.97 7.42 -5.64
C ASP A 164 10.93 7.65 -4.52
N VAL A 165 10.88 8.87 -3.98
CA VAL A 165 10.01 9.21 -2.83
C VAL A 165 8.53 9.14 -3.19
N PHE A 166 8.12 9.58 -4.38
CA PHE A 166 6.72 9.50 -4.80
C PHE A 166 6.23 8.04 -4.77
N SER A 167 7.03 7.15 -5.33
CA SER A 167 6.77 5.71 -5.37
C SER A 167 6.74 5.09 -3.97
N LEU A 168 7.68 5.45 -3.10
CA LEU A 168 7.70 4.99 -1.70
C LEU A 168 6.46 5.41 -0.93
N VAL A 169 5.98 6.65 -1.10
CA VAL A 169 4.73 7.11 -0.46
C VAL A 169 3.52 6.34 -0.98
N ALA A 170 3.43 6.11 -2.30
CA ALA A 170 2.35 5.32 -2.86
C ALA A 170 2.34 3.86 -2.34
N VAL A 171 3.52 3.24 -2.19
CA VAL A 171 3.66 1.92 -1.56
C VAL A 171 3.25 1.94 -0.10
N HIS A 172 3.73 2.92 0.67
CA HIS A 172 3.42 3.09 2.09
C HIS A 172 1.91 3.09 2.32
N GLU A 173 1.23 3.97 1.60
CA GLU A 173 -0.20 4.18 1.70
C GLU A 173 -1.01 2.95 1.24
N LEU A 174 -0.60 2.29 0.15
CA LEU A 174 -1.21 1.02 -0.27
C LEU A 174 -1.08 -0.05 0.82
N ASN A 175 0.05 -0.09 1.53
CA ASN A 175 0.29 -1.07 2.58
C ASN A 175 -0.54 -0.82 3.86
N HIS A 176 -1.00 0.42 4.12
CA HIS A 176 -2.07 0.62 5.10
C HIS A 176 -3.36 -0.12 4.70
N ARG A 177 -3.69 -0.19 3.40
CA ARG A 177 -4.84 -0.98 2.93
C ARG A 177 -4.59 -2.48 2.97
N VAL A 178 -3.37 -2.92 2.67
CA VAL A 178 -2.98 -4.33 2.85
C VAL A 178 -3.14 -4.75 4.30
N LYS A 179 -2.63 -3.95 5.23
CA LYS A 179 -2.82 -4.18 6.66
C LYS A 179 -4.30 -4.27 7.02
N ALA A 180 -5.08 -3.24 6.68
CA ALA A 180 -6.49 -3.14 7.10
C ALA A 180 -7.39 -4.24 6.52
N SER A 181 -7.15 -4.69 5.29
CA SER A 181 -8.06 -5.60 4.58
C SER A 181 -7.59 -7.06 4.54
N TYR A 182 -6.29 -7.31 4.69
CA TYR A 182 -5.73 -8.66 4.63
C TYR A 182 -5.16 -9.12 5.97
N ILE A 183 -4.32 -8.31 6.61
CA ILE A 183 -3.69 -8.66 7.91
C ILE A 183 -4.73 -8.61 9.02
N ASP A 184 -5.43 -7.48 9.17
CA ASP A 184 -6.41 -7.28 10.25
C ASP A 184 -7.63 -8.21 10.12
N ALA A 185 -7.92 -8.67 8.90
CA ALA A 185 -8.96 -9.67 8.62
C ALA A 185 -8.51 -11.12 8.93
N ASN A 186 -7.22 -11.35 9.16
CA ASN A 186 -6.65 -12.66 9.49
C ASN A 186 -6.11 -12.64 10.93
N PRO A 187 -6.80 -13.27 11.90
CA PRO A 187 -6.39 -13.22 13.31
C PRO A 187 -4.97 -13.72 13.59
N MET A 188 -4.46 -14.67 12.80
CA MET A 188 -3.09 -15.17 12.97
C MET A 188 -2.05 -14.14 12.53
N LEU A 189 -2.24 -13.51 11.37
CA LEU A 189 -1.33 -12.48 10.88
C LEU A 189 -1.37 -11.24 11.77
N LYS A 190 -2.57 -10.81 12.17
CA LYS A 190 -2.75 -9.69 13.10
C LYS A 190 -2.06 -9.96 14.44
N GLY A 191 -2.30 -11.13 15.05
CA GLY A 191 -1.65 -11.51 16.30
C GLY A 191 -0.13 -11.55 16.18
N ARG A 192 0.38 -12.05 15.05
CA ARG A 192 1.83 -12.06 14.77
C ARG A 192 2.40 -10.64 14.64
N GLU A 193 1.73 -9.75 13.93
CA GLU A 193 2.13 -8.33 13.81
C GLU A 193 2.20 -7.66 15.19
N GLU A 194 1.16 -7.83 16.01
CA GLU A 194 1.09 -7.27 17.37
C GLU A 194 2.20 -7.82 18.29
N ASP A 195 2.53 -9.11 18.15
CA ASP A 195 3.64 -9.73 18.88
C ASP A 195 4.99 -9.17 18.46
N LEU A 196 5.23 -8.98 17.16
CA LEU A 196 6.47 -8.38 16.64
C LEU A 196 6.65 -6.95 17.12
N LEU A 197 5.59 -6.15 17.06
CA LEU A 197 5.61 -4.78 17.56
C LEU A 197 5.92 -4.74 19.06
N ARG A 198 5.32 -5.63 19.85
CA ARG A 198 5.57 -5.71 21.30
C ARG A 198 6.98 -6.17 21.63
N GLN A 199 7.50 -7.14 20.87
CA GLN A 199 8.86 -7.68 21.04
C GLN A 199 9.91 -6.62 20.70
N ALA A 200 9.69 -5.80 19.67
CA ALA A 200 10.59 -4.73 19.30
C ALA A 200 10.68 -3.63 20.37
N GLY A 201 9.55 -3.29 21.01
CA GLY A 201 9.51 -2.35 22.14
C GLY A 201 9.96 -0.94 21.76
N LEU A 202 10.76 -0.29 22.60
CA LEU A 202 11.24 1.08 22.38
C LEU A 202 12.65 1.16 21.75
N ASP A 203 13.29 0.01 21.48
CA ASP A 203 14.63 -0.02 20.90
C ASP A 203 14.55 0.07 19.37
N ASP A 204 15.06 1.15 18.80
CA ASP A 204 15.17 1.37 17.35
C ASP A 204 15.82 0.23 16.60
N GLN A 205 16.85 -0.37 17.20
CA GLN A 205 17.63 -1.41 16.55
C GLN A 205 16.82 -2.70 16.38
N ASN A 206 15.68 -2.82 17.05
CA ASN A 206 14.73 -3.92 16.85
C ASN A 206 13.76 -3.68 15.69
N TYR A 207 13.78 -2.54 15.00
CA TYR A 207 12.92 -2.25 13.85
C TYR A 207 13.71 -2.21 12.55
N LEU A 208 13.26 -2.91 11.51
CA LEU A 208 13.85 -2.79 10.16
C LEU A 208 13.99 -1.31 9.75
N ARG A 209 12.92 -0.52 9.93
CA ARG A 209 12.96 0.93 9.71
C ARG A 209 13.22 1.68 11.01
N SER A 210 14.49 1.92 11.30
CA SER A 210 14.95 2.60 12.52
C SER A 210 15.24 4.09 12.36
N ASN A 211 15.15 4.65 11.15
CA ASN A 211 15.40 6.07 10.88
C ASN A 211 14.10 6.91 10.98
N THR A 212 13.20 6.59 11.91
CA THR A 212 11.89 7.23 12.04
C THR A 212 11.91 8.38 13.07
N PRO A 213 11.07 9.42 12.91
CA PRO A 213 10.97 10.48 13.91
C PRO A 213 10.47 9.95 15.25
N GLY A 214 11.23 10.20 16.32
CA GLY A 214 10.85 9.73 17.66
C GLY A 214 11.25 8.29 17.96
N ASN A 215 12.11 7.69 17.12
CA ASN A 215 12.77 6.42 17.39
C ASN A 215 11.75 5.27 17.60
N GLY A 216 12.08 4.23 18.39
CA GLY A 216 11.25 3.05 18.59
C GLY A 216 9.90 3.39 19.21
N ALA A 217 9.76 4.58 19.81
CA ALA A 217 8.49 5.08 20.30
C ALA A 217 7.52 5.46 19.17
N PHE A 218 7.99 5.73 17.94
CA PHE A 218 7.15 6.05 16.79
C PHE A 218 6.11 4.96 16.57
N PHE A 219 6.53 3.71 16.42
CA PHE A 219 5.62 2.59 16.17
C PHE A 219 4.79 2.20 17.39
N GLN A 220 5.31 2.42 18.61
CA GLN A 220 4.52 2.19 19.82
C GLN A 220 3.39 3.21 19.96
N ASN A 221 3.63 4.46 19.57
CA ASN A 221 2.64 5.54 19.61
C ASN A 221 1.69 5.53 18.41
N ALA A 222 2.14 4.98 17.28
CA ALA A 222 1.38 4.86 16.05
C ALA A 222 1.48 3.44 15.45
N PRO A 223 0.90 2.41 16.09
CA PRO A 223 1.01 1.01 15.63
C PRO A 223 0.58 0.77 14.18
N GLN A 224 -0.34 1.57 13.66
CA GLN A 224 -0.78 1.48 12.26
C GLN A 224 0.33 1.77 11.25
N GLU A 225 1.40 2.46 11.66
CA GLU A 225 2.56 2.79 10.84
C GLU A 225 3.54 1.64 10.70
N PHE A 226 3.48 0.65 11.60
CA PHE A 226 4.50 -0.42 11.67
C PHE A 226 4.65 -1.16 10.34
N PHE A 227 3.56 -1.71 9.81
CA PHE A 227 3.59 -2.42 8.52
C PHE A 227 3.80 -1.46 7.34
N ALA A 228 3.10 -0.32 7.30
CA ALA A 228 3.22 0.59 6.17
C ALA A 228 4.62 1.21 6.04
N SER A 229 5.26 1.58 7.15
CA SER A 229 6.59 2.19 7.13
C SER A 229 7.68 1.19 6.76
N ILE A 230 7.62 -0.05 7.25
CA ILE A 230 8.59 -1.12 6.88
C ILE A 230 8.39 -1.54 5.42
N ALA A 231 7.17 -1.45 4.88
CA ALA A 231 6.91 -1.71 3.47
C ALA A 231 7.78 -0.85 2.53
N ASN A 232 8.16 0.37 2.92
CA ASN A 232 9.07 1.20 2.13
C ASN A 232 10.40 0.50 1.88
N GLN A 233 11.00 -0.11 2.90
CA GLN A 233 12.27 -0.85 2.74
C GLN A 233 12.04 -2.13 1.95
N TYR A 234 10.98 -2.88 2.28
CA TYR A 234 10.65 -4.13 1.59
C TYR A 234 10.45 -3.93 0.09
N PHE A 235 9.80 -2.84 -0.33
CA PHE A 235 9.58 -2.51 -1.73
C PHE A 235 10.76 -1.79 -2.39
N ALA A 236 11.52 -0.99 -1.63
CA ALA A 236 12.79 -0.41 -2.11
C ALA A 236 13.73 -1.53 -2.58
N SER A 237 14.00 -2.48 -1.69
CA SER A 237 14.69 -3.73 -2.04
C SER A 237 14.45 -4.78 -0.96
N SER A 238 13.72 -5.84 -1.29
CA SER A 238 13.45 -6.93 -0.34
C SER A 238 14.72 -7.68 0.02
N GLU A 239 15.62 -7.88 -0.95
CA GLU A 239 16.92 -8.52 -0.69
C GLU A 239 17.78 -7.66 0.25
N HIS A 240 17.81 -6.35 0.03
CA HIS A 240 18.54 -5.45 0.92
C HIS A 240 17.93 -5.38 2.33
N THR A 241 16.60 -5.49 2.43
CA THR A 241 15.89 -5.60 3.71
C THR A 241 16.22 -6.89 4.45
N LEU A 242 16.34 -8.02 3.74
CA LEU A 242 16.81 -9.28 4.33
C LEU A 242 18.25 -9.15 4.85
N LEU A 243 19.14 -8.53 4.07
CA LEU A 243 20.52 -8.29 4.50
C LEU A 243 20.59 -7.45 5.77
N LEU A 244 19.76 -6.41 5.89
CA LEU A 244 19.65 -5.63 7.12
C LEU A 244 19.20 -6.50 8.31
N GLY A 245 18.18 -7.34 8.11
CA GLY A 245 17.70 -8.27 9.13
C GLY A 245 18.78 -9.24 9.60
N LEU A 246 19.54 -9.81 8.66
CA LEU A 246 20.65 -10.73 8.94
C LEU A 246 21.82 -10.04 9.65
N GLU A 247 22.19 -8.82 9.23
CA GLU A 247 23.27 -8.05 9.86
C GLU A 247 22.94 -7.77 11.33
N ARG A 248 21.73 -7.30 11.60
CA ARG A 248 21.28 -7.05 12.97
C ARG A 248 21.13 -8.33 13.79
N PHE A 249 20.68 -9.42 13.17
CA PHE A 249 20.65 -10.73 13.83
C PHE A 249 22.04 -11.15 14.30
N ASN A 250 23.08 -10.96 13.48
CA ASN A 250 24.47 -11.25 13.84
C ASN A 250 25.00 -10.38 14.99
N GLN A 251 24.40 -9.20 15.19
CA GLN A 251 24.69 -8.30 16.32
C GLN A 251 23.83 -8.58 17.56
N GLY A 252 23.03 -9.66 17.56
CA GLY A 252 22.16 -10.05 18.67
C GLY A 252 20.79 -9.35 18.69
N LYS A 253 20.43 -8.63 17.63
CA LYS A 253 19.11 -7.98 17.46
C LYS A 253 18.25 -8.84 16.53
N VAL A 254 17.42 -9.69 17.12
CA VAL A 254 16.69 -10.75 16.40
C VAL A 254 15.46 -10.22 15.66
N GLU A 255 14.77 -9.22 16.23
CA GLU A 255 13.45 -8.79 15.74
C GLU A 255 13.39 -8.28 14.30
N PRO A 256 14.39 -7.56 13.75
CA PRO A 256 14.37 -7.15 12.35
C PRO A 256 14.25 -8.32 11.37
N LEU A 257 14.89 -9.46 11.65
CA LEU A 257 14.78 -10.65 10.81
C LEU A 257 13.38 -11.30 10.92
N ASN A 258 12.79 -11.31 12.13
CA ASN A 258 11.41 -11.77 12.32
C ASN A 258 10.42 -10.90 11.55
N GLN A 259 10.63 -9.57 11.53
CA GLN A 259 9.81 -8.63 10.76
C GLN A 259 9.94 -8.89 9.25
N PHE A 260 11.16 -9.14 8.76
CA PHE A 260 11.37 -9.49 7.36
C PHE A 260 10.60 -10.75 6.96
N LEU A 261 10.70 -11.81 7.78
CA LEU A 261 9.99 -13.06 7.55
C LEU A 261 8.47 -12.89 7.60
N PHE A 262 7.95 -11.99 8.44
CA PHE A 262 6.53 -11.66 8.46
C PHE A 262 6.06 -11.03 7.15
N PHE A 263 6.81 -10.09 6.58
CA PHE A 263 6.50 -9.54 5.26
C PHE A 263 6.52 -10.61 4.17
N ALA A 264 7.57 -11.44 4.15
CA ALA A 264 7.65 -12.57 3.23
C ALA A 264 6.45 -13.51 3.37
N ASP A 265 5.99 -13.77 4.59
CA ASP A 265 4.82 -14.61 4.85
C ASP A 265 3.52 -13.95 4.37
N VAL A 266 3.29 -12.67 4.68
CA VAL A 266 2.13 -11.90 4.21
C VAL A 266 2.02 -11.96 2.68
N TYR A 267 3.12 -11.65 1.97
CA TYR A 267 3.13 -11.60 0.51
C TYR A 267 3.17 -12.98 -0.17
N SER A 268 3.53 -14.04 0.55
CA SER A 268 3.39 -15.41 0.05
C SER A 268 1.94 -15.90 0.00
N ARG A 269 1.05 -15.25 0.77
CA ARG A 269 -0.35 -15.66 0.95
C ARG A 269 -0.50 -17.14 1.36
N GLY A 270 0.46 -17.66 2.14
CA GLY A 270 0.50 -19.06 2.58
C GLY A 270 0.93 -20.06 1.50
N GLY A 271 1.39 -19.59 0.33
CA GLY A 271 1.92 -20.39 -0.76
C GLY A 271 3.35 -20.89 -0.54
N SER A 272 3.95 -21.42 -1.60
CA SER A 272 5.36 -21.91 -1.65
C SER A 272 6.34 -20.90 -2.26
N SER A 273 5.87 -19.70 -2.58
CA SER A 273 6.72 -18.58 -3.00
C SER A 273 6.26 -17.28 -2.36
N THR A 274 7.16 -16.32 -2.27
CA THR A 274 6.89 -14.93 -1.88
C THR A 274 7.38 -13.96 -2.94
N LEU A 275 7.11 -12.66 -2.78
CA LEU A 275 7.48 -11.62 -3.72
C LEU A 275 8.62 -10.78 -3.17
N PHE A 276 9.75 -10.77 -3.88
CA PHE A 276 10.78 -9.76 -3.67
C PHE A 276 10.60 -8.62 -4.65
N TYR A 277 10.78 -7.41 -4.15
CA TYR A 277 10.60 -6.17 -4.88
C TYR A 277 11.91 -5.38 -4.98
N THR A 278 12.02 -4.60 -6.05
CA THR A 278 13.04 -3.57 -6.21
C THR A 278 12.40 -2.34 -6.85
N LEU A 279 12.54 -1.19 -6.18
CA LEU A 279 12.07 0.11 -6.63
C LEU A 279 13.27 1.06 -6.76
N ASP A 280 13.58 1.49 -7.98
CA ASP A 280 14.71 2.41 -8.22
C ASP A 280 14.30 3.90 -8.15
N THR A 281 15.28 4.78 -8.34
CA THR A 281 15.10 6.25 -8.33
C THR A 281 14.37 6.79 -9.55
N SER A 282 14.10 5.95 -10.56
CA SER A 282 13.23 6.28 -11.71
C SER A 282 11.76 5.95 -11.47
N GLY A 283 11.42 5.45 -10.27
CA GLY A 283 10.07 4.97 -9.93
C GLY A 283 9.74 3.62 -10.57
N LYS A 284 10.74 2.92 -11.13
CA LYS A 284 10.53 1.62 -11.75
C LYS A 284 10.49 0.54 -10.66
N LEU A 285 9.30 0.01 -10.43
CA LEU A 285 9.07 -1.15 -9.59
C LEU A 285 9.19 -2.44 -10.41
N THR A 286 10.01 -3.36 -9.94
CA THR A 286 10.09 -4.74 -10.44
C THR A 286 9.87 -5.71 -9.30
N ARG A 287 9.42 -6.93 -9.62
CA ARG A 287 9.26 -8.01 -8.64
C ARG A 287 9.75 -9.35 -9.18
N LYS A 288 10.16 -10.22 -8.27
CA LYS A 288 10.58 -11.60 -8.53
C LYS A 288 9.91 -12.54 -7.53
N GLU A 289 9.46 -13.69 -7.99
CA GLU A 289 9.04 -14.77 -7.09
C GLU A 289 10.25 -15.49 -6.49
N ILE A 290 10.22 -15.67 -5.18
CA ILE A 290 11.25 -16.33 -4.38
C ILE A 290 10.64 -17.58 -3.78
N GLN A 291 11.23 -18.75 -4.04
CA GLN A 291 10.73 -19.99 -3.46
C GLN A 291 11.00 -20.01 -1.96
N ILE A 292 10.02 -20.50 -1.20
CA ILE A 292 10.10 -20.56 0.26
C ILE A 292 9.91 -21.99 0.75
N GLU A 293 10.71 -22.37 1.73
CA GLU A 293 10.55 -23.62 2.45
C GLU A 293 9.77 -23.35 3.74
N ARG A 294 8.84 -24.24 4.09
CA ARG A 294 8.02 -24.13 5.30
C ARG A 294 8.12 -25.39 6.15
N ASP A 295 8.04 -25.20 7.46
CA ASP A 295 7.89 -26.31 8.39
C ASP A 295 6.43 -26.83 8.44
N ASN A 296 6.20 -27.85 9.28
CA ASN A 296 4.88 -28.45 9.49
C ASN A 296 3.84 -27.51 10.12
N LEU A 297 4.28 -26.42 10.75
CA LEU A 297 3.41 -25.35 11.27
C LEU A 297 3.21 -24.23 10.23
N ARG A 298 3.64 -24.47 8.99
CA ARG A 298 3.58 -23.55 7.86
C ARG A 298 4.38 -22.27 8.08
N ARG A 299 5.44 -22.29 8.88
CA ARG A 299 6.33 -21.13 9.11
C ARG A 299 7.49 -21.17 8.13
N ILE A 300 7.95 -20.01 7.67
CA ILE A 300 9.07 -19.94 6.70
C ILE A 300 10.38 -20.33 7.40
N ILE A 301 11.01 -21.39 6.91
CA ILE A 301 12.32 -21.88 7.38
C ILE A 301 13.41 -21.77 6.30
N GLY A 302 13.06 -21.37 5.08
CA GLY A 302 14.05 -21.12 4.04
C GLY A 302 13.54 -20.23 2.90
N LEU A 303 14.47 -19.55 2.24
CA LEU A 303 14.24 -18.69 1.08
C LEU A 303 15.33 -18.93 0.04
N ASP A 304 14.95 -19.17 -1.22
CA ASP A 304 15.88 -19.35 -2.33
C ASP A 304 15.84 -18.13 -3.26
N SER A 305 16.84 -17.25 -3.16
CA SER A 305 16.95 -16.07 -4.02
C SER A 305 17.45 -16.39 -5.43
N GLY A 306 17.83 -17.64 -5.69
CA GLY A 306 18.54 -18.10 -6.89
C GLY A 306 20.06 -17.92 -6.82
N THR A 307 20.55 -16.99 -5.98
CA THR A 307 21.98 -16.78 -5.72
C THR A 307 22.39 -17.29 -4.34
N ASN A 308 21.49 -17.17 -3.38
CA ASN A 308 21.69 -17.66 -2.02
C ASN A 308 20.48 -18.47 -1.57
N LEU A 309 20.76 -19.54 -0.82
CA LEU A 309 19.78 -20.23 0.01
C LEU A 309 19.93 -19.74 1.44
N TYR A 310 18.90 -19.06 1.95
CA TYR A 310 18.80 -18.66 3.34
C TYR A 310 18.01 -19.72 4.11
N GLN A 311 18.49 -20.10 5.28
CA GLN A 311 17.83 -21.08 6.16
C GLN A 311 17.68 -20.51 7.56
N PHE A 312 16.55 -20.81 8.20
CA PHE A 312 16.17 -20.28 9.50
C PHE A 312 15.73 -21.42 10.43
N GLN A 313 16.25 -21.40 11.66
CA GLN A 313 15.70 -22.19 12.76
C GLN A 313 14.80 -21.30 13.60
N LEU A 314 13.63 -21.82 13.97
CA LEU A 314 12.63 -21.07 14.71
C LEU A 314 12.36 -21.71 16.07
N ASP A 315 12.09 -20.88 17.08
CA ASP A 315 11.57 -21.34 18.37
C ASP A 315 10.08 -21.76 18.26
N ALA A 316 9.47 -22.13 19.39
CA ALA A 316 8.05 -22.51 19.44
C ALA A 316 7.09 -21.36 19.08
N LYS A 317 7.50 -20.10 19.21
CA LYS A 317 6.71 -18.91 18.87
C LYS A 317 6.91 -18.46 17.41
N GLY A 318 7.81 -19.12 16.68
CA GLY A 318 8.12 -18.77 15.30
C GLY A 318 9.13 -17.62 15.18
N ASN A 319 9.89 -17.33 16.24
CA ASN A 319 10.99 -16.38 16.22
C ASN A 319 12.29 -17.08 15.82
N VAL A 320 13.13 -16.41 15.02
CA VAL A 320 14.39 -16.95 14.56
C VAL A 320 15.38 -17.12 15.71
N THR A 321 15.97 -18.31 15.83
CA THR A 321 17.03 -18.62 16.80
C THR A 321 18.39 -18.88 16.14
N ALA A 322 18.39 -19.22 14.85
CA ALA A 322 19.60 -19.33 14.04
C ALA A 322 19.28 -19.01 12.57
N ALA A 323 20.22 -18.41 11.87
CA ALA A 323 20.14 -18.13 10.44
C ALA A 323 21.46 -18.51 9.76
N SER A 324 21.38 -19.05 8.54
CA SER A 324 22.55 -19.35 7.72
C SER A 324 22.30 -19.03 6.25
N THR A 325 23.36 -18.64 5.55
CA THR A 325 23.33 -18.32 4.12
C THR A 325 24.28 -19.25 3.39
N LEU A 326 23.78 -19.96 2.38
CA LEU A 326 24.56 -20.86 1.52
C LEU A 326 24.55 -20.32 0.08
N PRO A 327 25.71 -20.19 -0.59
CA PRO A 327 25.75 -19.89 -2.01
C PRO A 327 25.05 -20.98 -2.84
N ARG A 328 24.38 -20.59 -3.92
CA ARG A 328 23.73 -21.49 -4.89
C ARG A 328 24.52 -21.61 -6.19
#